data_AF-P79238-F1
#
_entry.id   AF-P79238-F1
#
_cell.length_a   1.000
_cell.length_b   1.000
_cell.length_c   1.000
_cell.angle_alpha   90.00
_cell.angle_beta   90.00
_cell.angle_gamma   90.00
#
_symmetry.space_group_name_H-M   'P 1'
#
loop_
_entity.id
_entity.type
_entity.pdbx_description
1 polymer ?
#
loop_
_entity_poly.entity_id
_entity_poly.type
_entity_poly.pdbx_seq_one_letter_code
_entity_poly.pdbx_strand_id
1 'polypeptide(L)' 'EPYLQVDFHTEMKEESGIAFHFQVHFGCYVVMNSREYGAWKKPVESKNMPFQDGQEFDLSISVLPDKY' A
#
# COMPACT_ATOMS: atom_id res chain seq x y z
N GLU A 1 -5.20 -4.34 -15.27
CA GLU A 1 -6.01 -3.34 -14.54
C GLU A 1 -5.02 -2.42 -13.84
N PRO A 2 -5.18 -1.09 -13.88
CA PRO A 2 -4.19 -0.22 -13.26
C PRO A 2 -4.29 -0.39 -11.75
N TYR A 3 -3.24 -0.94 -11.15
CA TYR A 3 -3.05 -0.94 -9.71
C TYR A 3 -1.85 -0.04 -9.42
N LEU A 4 -2.00 0.85 -8.45
CA LEU A 4 -0.84 1.48 -7.82
C LEU A 4 -0.40 0.57 -6.68
N GLN A 5 0.90 0.32 -6.57
CA GLN A 5 1.50 -0.38 -5.44
C GLN A 5 2.69 0.40 -4.91
N VAL A 6 2.71 0.58 -3.59
CA VAL A 6 3.82 1.20 -2.85
C VAL A 6 4.21 0.25 -1.73
N ASP A 7 5.48 -0.17 -1.73
CA ASP A 7 6.02 -1.09 -0.74
C ASP A 7 7.20 -0.48 0.00
N PHE A 8 7.13 -0.47 1.33
CA PHE A 8 8.25 -0.11 2.19
C PHE A 8 8.99 -1.38 2.59
N HIS A 9 9.97 -1.76 1.78
CA HIS A 9 10.81 -2.93 2.00
C HIS A 9 11.76 -2.75 3.19
N THR A 10 12.04 -3.85 3.90
CA THR A 10 13.00 -3.87 5.02
C THR A 10 14.45 -3.96 4.55
N GLU A 11 14.68 -4.37 3.30
CA GLU A 11 16.00 -4.43 2.66
C GLU A 11 15.90 -4.01 1.19
N MET A 12 17.05 -3.91 0.51
CA MET A 12 17.10 -3.54 -0.92
C MET A 12 16.61 -4.63 -1.87
N LYS A 13 16.40 -5.86 -1.39
CA LYS A 13 15.91 -6.99 -2.20
C LYS A 13 14.39 -6.98 -2.25
N GLU A 14 13.83 -7.23 -3.43
CA GLU A 14 12.37 -7.28 -3.62
C GLU A 14 11.69 -8.41 -2.83
N GLU A 15 12.37 -9.51 -2.57
CA GLU A 15 11.88 -10.61 -1.72
C GLU A 15 11.96 -10.35 -0.21
N SER A 16 12.51 -9.22 0.24
CA SER A 16 12.66 -8.90 1.67
C SER A 16 11.32 -8.69 2.40
N GLY A 17 11.34 -8.50 3.71
CA GLY A 17 10.14 -8.11 4.44
C GLY A 17 9.54 -6.81 3.87
N ILE A 18 8.23 -6.64 4.01
CA ILE A 18 7.54 -5.38 3.68
C ILE A 18 6.89 -4.89 4.97
N ALA A 19 7.37 -3.75 5.48
CA ALA A 19 6.83 -3.11 6.68
C ALA A 19 5.46 -2.50 6.42
N PHE A 20 5.26 -1.96 5.21
CA PHE A 20 3.99 -1.39 4.78
C PHE A 20 3.79 -1.61 3.27
N HIS A 21 2.76 -2.38 2.92
CA HIS A 21 2.26 -2.58 1.57
C HIS A 21 0.99 -1.77 1.40
N PHE A 22 0.93 -0.93 0.37
CA PHE A 22 -0.23 -0.13 0.01
C PHE A 22 -0.58 -0.36 -1.45
N GLN A 23 -1.73 -1.00 -1.69
CA GLN A 23 -2.19 -1.35 -3.03
C GLN A 23 -3.56 -0.74 -3.31
N VAL A 24 -3.64 0.06 -4.37
CA VAL A 24 -4.87 0.70 -4.84
C VAL A 24 -5.41 -0.05 -6.04
N HIS A 25 -6.63 -0.54 -5.94
CA HIS A 25 -7.46 -0.93 -7.08
C HIS A 25 -8.33 0.27 -7.43
N PHE A 26 -7.88 1.10 -8.39
CA PHE A 26 -8.55 2.36 -8.73
C PHE A 26 -10.03 2.14 -9.04
N GLY A 27 -10.90 2.98 -8.47
CA GLY A 27 -12.36 2.88 -8.58
C GLY A 27 -13.02 1.83 -7.69
N CYS A 28 -12.26 1.00 -6.97
CA CYS A 28 -12.77 -0.15 -6.23
C CYS A 28 -12.46 -0.10 -4.72
N TYR A 29 -11.21 -0.29 -4.34
CA TYR A 29 -10.77 -0.34 -2.94
C TYR A 29 -9.24 -0.22 -2.81
N VAL A 30 -8.79 0.01 -1.59
CA VAL A 30 -7.38 -0.02 -1.19
C VAL A 30 -7.17 -1.18 -0.23
N VAL A 31 -6.08 -1.92 -0.40
CA VAL A 31 -5.63 -2.97 0.52
C VAL A 31 -4.28 -2.57 1.11
N MET A 32 -4.15 -2.72 2.42
CA MET A 32 -2.92 -2.51 3.16
C MET A 32 -2.51 -3.79 3.88
N ASN A 33 -1.22 -4.08 3.95
CA ASN A 33 -0.70 -5.26 4.66
C ASN A 33 0.78 -5.09 5.07
N SER A 34 1.33 -6.11 5.74
CA SER A 34 2.76 -6.33 5.92
C SER A 34 3.15 -7.73 5.42
N ARG A 35 4.41 -7.89 4.98
CA ARG A 35 5.03 -9.19 4.70
C ARG A 35 6.17 -9.42 5.68
N GLU A 36 5.97 -10.32 6.64
CA GLU A 36 6.97 -10.61 7.67
C GLU A 36 7.37 -12.07 7.61
N TYR A 37 8.67 -12.35 7.63
CA TYR A 37 9.24 -13.70 7.49
C TYR A 37 8.73 -14.41 6.21
N GLY A 38 8.59 -13.66 5.11
CA GLY A 38 8.14 -14.18 3.81
C GLY A 38 6.63 -14.39 3.69
N ALA A 39 5.83 -14.16 4.75
CA ALA A 39 4.39 -14.38 4.73
C ALA A 39 3.61 -13.07 4.89
N TRP A 40 2.55 -12.93 4.08
CA TRP A 40 1.58 -11.85 4.23
C TRP A 40 0.81 -11.98 5.55
N LYS A 41 0.56 -10.85 6.21
CA LYS A 41 -0.27 -10.79 7.42
C LYS A 41 -1.73 -10.52 7.09
N LYS A 42 -2.51 -10.12 8.09
CA LYS A 42 -3.92 -9.82 7.95
C LYS A 42 -4.09 -8.52 7.16
N PRO A 43 -4.72 -8.55 5.97
CA PRO A 43 -4.95 -7.34 5.20
C PRO A 43 -5.97 -6.43 5.89
N VAL A 44 -5.81 -5.13 5.69
CA VAL A 44 -6.79 -4.09 6.01
C VAL A 44 -7.32 -3.52 4.70
N GLU A 45 -8.63 -3.52 4.53
CA GLU A 45 -9.29 -2.99 3.33
C GLU A 45 -9.98 -1.67 3.62
N SER A 46 -9.90 -0.73 2.68
CA SER A 46 -10.67 0.51 2.69
C SER A 46 -11.41 0.68 1.36
N LYS A 47 -12.70 0.99 1.42
CA LYS A 47 -13.50 1.38 0.24
C LYS A 47 -13.39 2.88 -0.10
N ASN A 48 -12.64 3.66 0.68
CA ASN A 48 -12.43 5.07 0.37
C ASN A 48 -11.62 5.20 -0.93
N MET A 49 -12.17 5.92 -1.91
CA MET A 49 -11.59 6.05 -3.25
C MET A 49 -11.58 7.51 -3.70
N PRO A 50 -10.64 8.33 -3.20
CA PRO A 50 -10.56 9.74 -3.56
C PRO A 50 -9.91 9.99 -4.94
N PHE A 51 -9.28 8.98 -5.53
CA PHE A 51 -8.64 9.07 -6.84
C PHE A 51 -9.69 9.19 -7.95
N GLN A 52 -9.53 10.19 -8.81
CA GLN A 52 -10.43 10.42 -9.94
C GLN A 52 -9.91 9.78 -11.22
N ASP A 53 -10.81 9.19 -11.99
CA ASP A 53 -10.45 8.51 -13.24
C ASP A 53 -9.84 9.49 -14.25
N GLY A 54 -8.71 9.10 -14.85
CA GLY A 54 -7.96 9.91 -15.81
C GLY A 54 -7.28 11.17 -15.26
N GLN A 55 -7.28 11.42 -13.94
CA GLN A 55 -6.63 12.58 -13.33
C GLN A 55 -5.28 12.20 -12.71
N GLU A 56 -4.30 13.11 -12.80
CA GLU A 56 -3.08 13.03 -12.01
C GLU A 56 -3.39 13.22 -10.52
N PHE A 57 -2.60 12.59 -9.66
CA PHE A 57 -2.79 12.63 -8.21
C PHE A 57 -1.46 12.77 -7.48
N ASP A 58 -1.50 13.39 -6.32
CA ASP A 58 -0.41 13.41 -5.35
C ASP A 58 -0.72 12.45 -4.20
N LEU A 59 0.19 11.50 -3.96
CA LEU A 59 0.13 10.60 -2.80
C LEU A 59 1.21 10.99 -1.79
N SER A 60 0.80 11.31 -0.57
CA SER A 60 1.71 11.52 0.56
C SER A 60 1.43 10.50 1.66
N ILE A 61 2.50 9.88 2.16
CA ILE A 61 2.47 8.92 3.28
C ILE A 61 3.31 9.51 4.40
N SER A 62 2.69 9.87 5.52
CA SER A 62 3.36 10.58 6.62
C SER A 62 3.70 9.62 7.75
N VAL A 63 4.97 9.55 8.15
CA VAL A 63 5.37 8.69 9.27
C VAL A 63 5.06 9.40 10.59
N LEU A 64 4.05 8.89 11.31
CA LEU A 64 3.67 9.35 12.65
C LEU A 64 4.19 8.39 13.73
N PRO A 65 4.13 8.74 15.03
CA PRO A 65 4.67 7.88 16.09
C PRO A 65 4.09 6.46 16.16
N ASP A 66 2.84 6.25 15.74
CA ASP A 66 2.10 4.99 15.88
C ASP A 66 1.54 4.42 14.56
N LYS A 67 1.70 5.13 13.43
CA LYS A 67 1.12 4.78 12.13
C LYS A 67 1.75 5.51 10.97
N TYR A 68 1.41 5.08 9.77
CA TYR A 68 1.54 5.85 8.53
C TYR A 68 0.23 6.59 8.21
#